data_AF-A0A7S3SFB2-F1
#
_entry.id   AF-A0A7S3SFB2-F1
#
_cell.length_a   1.000
_cell.length_b   1.000
_cell.length_c   1.000
_cell.angle_alpha   90.00
_cell.angle_beta   90.00
_cell.angle_gamma   90.00
#
_symmetry.space_group_name_H-M   'P 1'
#
loop_
_entity.id
_entity.type
_entity.pdbx_description
1 polymer ?
#
loop_
_entity_poly.entity_id
_entity_poly.type
_entity_poly.pdbx_seq_one_letter_code
_entity_poly.pdbx_strand_id
1 'polypeptide(L)'
;QLEGDPGLRPPSETSVRTALARLLSESAAPLECVSGEAQKLWLPLHAKSGAAGRPKSAGWVEVSVELVPAEVAEAFPAGAGRAEPNEMPKLPPPTGRVRWSFNPLRNMYYILGPKLCAKFGCAACLTISLVVFVVLLVQMVPVLAANLVTELLLAPCG
;
A
#
# COMPACT_ATOMS: atom_id res chain seq x y z
N GLN A 1 -3.07 -1.73 -4.43
CA GLN A 1 -3.17 -3.02 -5.14
C GLN A 1 -3.30 -4.08 -4.06
N LEU A 2 -4.54 -4.37 -3.65
CA LEU A 2 -4.82 -5.60 -2.90
C LEU A 2 -4.93 -6.64 -3.99
N GLU A 3 -3.84 -7.37 -4.21
CA GLU A 3 -3.86 -8.55 -5.06
C GLU A 3 -4.95 -9.46 -4.48
N GLY A 4 -6.01 -9.67 -5.25
CA GLY A 4 -7.15 -10.45 -4.79
C GLY A 4 -6.69 -11.87 -4.50
N ASP A 5 -6.79 -12.28 -3.24
CA ASP A 5 -6.56 -13.66 -2.82
C ASP A 5 -7.51 -14.56 -3.64
N PRO A 6 -7.00 -15.49 -4.47
CA PRO A 6 -7.82 -16.33 -5.35
C PRO A 6 -8.81 -17.24 -4.60
N GLY A 7 -8.72 -17.30 -3.26
CA GLY A 7 -9.64 -18.03 -2.37
C GLY A 7 -11.04 -17.43 -2.21
N LEU A 8 -11.33 -16.22 -2.72
CA LEU A 8 -12.64 -15.56 -2.50
C LEU A 8 -13.83 -16.14 -3.28
N ARG A 9 -13.64 -17.23 -4.03
CA ARG A 9 -14.72 -17.86 -4.81
C ARG A 9 -15.24 -19.09 -4.06
N PRO A 10 -16.56 -19.18 -3.76
CA PRO A 10 -17.10 -20.36 -3.09
C PRO A 10 -16.86 -21.59 -3.99
N PRO A 11 -16.28 -22.67 -3.44
CA PRO A 11 -16.06 -23.89 -4.20
C PRO A 11 -17.41 -24.53 -4.59
N SER A 12 -17.40 -25.30 -5.68
CA SER A 12 -18.58 -26.10 -6.06
C SER A 12 -18.96 -27.07 -4.93
N GLU A 13 -20.25 -27.39 -4.79
CA GLU A 13 -20.79 -28.22 -3.70
C GLU A 13 -20.09 -29.59 -3.58
N THR A 14 -19.60 -30.13 -4.70
CA THR A 14 -18.81 -31.38 -4.79
C THR A 14 -17.42 -31.26 -4.17
N SER A 15 -16.80 -30.09 -4.30
CA SER A 15 -15.49 -29.79 -3.72
C SER A 15 -15.57 -29.65 -2.20
N VAL A 16 -16.68 -29.13 -1.66
CA VAL A 16 -16.90 -29.02 -0.21
C VAL A 16 -17.00 -30.38 0.46
N ARG A 17 -17.77 -31.32 -0.11
CA ARG A 17 -17.86 -32.69 0.43
C ARG A 17 -16.51 -33.40 0.43
N THR A 18 -15.73 -33.16 -0.62
CA THR A 18 -14.39 -33.73 -0.75
C THR A 18 -13.40 -33.09 0.23
N ALA A 19 -13.46 -31.77 0.42
CA ALA A 19 -12.63 -31.03 1.38
C ALA A 19 -12.99 -31.37 2.84
N LEU A 20 -14.29 -31.49 3.16
CA LEU A 20 -14.74 -31.93 4.47
C LEU A 20 -14.34 -33.38 4.75
N ALA A 21 -14.51 -34.27 3.77
CA ALA A 21 -14.04 -35.65 3.89
C ALA A 21 -12.52 -35.72 4.08
N ARG A 22 -11.75 -34.86 3.40
CA ARG A 22 -10.30 -34.72 3.61
C ARG A 22 -9.99 -34.28 5.03
N LEU A 23 -10.58 -33.18 5.52
CA LEU A 23 -10.34 -32.70 6.89
C LEU A 23 -10.74 -33.73 7.95
N LEU A 24 -11.84 -34.44 7.77
CA LEU A 24 -12.25 -35.51 8.67
C LEU A 24 -11.28 -36.71 8.60
N SER A 25 -10.78 -37.06 7.40
CA SER A 25 -9.78 -38.12 7.23
C SER A 25 -8.40 -37.74 7.74
N GLU A 26 -8.04 -36.47 7.67
CA GLU A 26 -6.77 -35.90 8.11
C GLU A 26 -6.76 -35.70 9.63
N SER A 27 -7.93 -35.47 10.24
CA SER A 27 -8.11 -35.53 11.70
C SER A 27 -7.91 -36.94 12.30
N ALA A 28 -7.92 -37.99 11.47
CA ALA A 28 -7.63 -39.36 11.90
C ALA A 28 -6.14 -39.71 11.85
N ALA A 29 -5.32 -38.93 11.14
CA ALA A 29 -3.87 -38.96 11.30
C ALA A 29 -3.50 -38.23 12.61
N PRO A 30 -2.44 -38.62 13.33
CA PRO A 30 -1.92 -37.79 14.40
C PRO A 30 -1.60 -36.43 13.78
N LEU A 31 -2.33 -35.38 14.18
CA LEU A 31 -2.05 -34.02 13.78
C LEU A 31 -0.60 -33.73 14.19
N GLU A 32 0.33 -33.79 13.23
CA GLU A 32 1.61 -33.12 13.41
C GLU A 32 1.26 -31.65 13.62
N CYS A 33 1.57 -31.14 14.82
CA CYS A 33 1.25 -29.80 15.24
C CYS A 33 2.02 -28.79 14.38
N VAL A 34 1.55 -28.51 13.17
CA VAL A 34 2.03 -27.37 12.37
C VAL A 34 1.43 -26.12 12.98
N SER A 35 2.06 -25.68 14.06
CA SER A 35 1.71 -24.48 14.81
C SER A 35 1.73 -23.27 13.89
N GLY A 36 0.55 -22.68 13.61
CA GLY A 36 0.42 -21.36 12.98
C GLY A 36 -0.16 -21.31 11.56
N GLU A 37 -0.59 -22.43 10.96
CA GLU A 37 -1.34 -22.38 9.69
C GLU A 37 -2.85 -22.60 9.92
N ALA A 38 -3.65 -21.58 9.60
CA ALA A 38 -5.10 -21.64 9.68
C ALA A 38 -5.68 -22.42 8.48
N GLN A 39 -6.41 -23.50 8.77
CA GLN A 39 -7.13 -24.29 7.77
C GLN A 39 -8.46 -23.60 7.43
N LYS A 40 -8.69 -23.33 6.14
CA LYS A 40 -9.88 -22.61 5.65
C LYS A 40 -10.88 -23.58 5.00
N LEU A 41 -12.16 -23.46 5.34
CA LEU A 41 -13.24 -24.30 4.85
C LEU A 41 -14.48 -23.46 4.52
N TRP A 42 -15.10 -23.73 3.36
CA TRP A 42 -16.37 -23.13 2.98
C TRP A 42 -17.55 -24.02 3.39
N LEU A 43 -18.48 -23.45 4.15
CA LEU A 43 -19.71 -24.12 4.61
C LEU A 43 -20.96 -23.47 4.01
N PRO A 44 -21.96 -24.26 3.60
CA PRO A 44 -23.23 -23.73 3.10
C PRO A 44 -24.05 -23.16 4.27
N LEU A 45 -24.43 -21.88 4.17
CA LEU A 45 -25.27 -21.21 5.15
C LEU A 45 -26.74 -21.49 4.85
N HIS A 46 -27.48 -21.95 5.85
CA HIS A 46 -28.92 -22.16 5.75
C HIS A 46 -29.65 -21.22 6.70
N ALA A 47 -30.55 -20.40 6.18
CA ALA A 47 -31.44 -19.58 6.99
C ALA A 47 -32.59 -20.42 7.53
N LYS A 48 -32.94 -20.21 8.80
CA LYS A 48 -34.17 -20.75 9.38
C LYS A 48 -35.35 -20.15 8.64
N SER A 49 -36.08 -20.98 7.89
CA SER A 49 -37.41 -20.63 7.39
C SER A 49 -38.39 -20.72 8.57
N GLY A 50 -39.39 -19.84 8.63
CA GLY A 50 -40.38 -19.83 9.72
C GLY A 50 -41.12 -21.18 9.88
N ALA A 51 -42.03 -21.22 10.88
CA ALA A 51 -42.74 -22.36 11.53
C ALA A 51 -42.93 -23.74 10.84
N ALA A 52 -42.76 -23.92 9.54
CA ALA A 52 -42.88 -25.22 8.85
C ALA A 52 -42.01 -25.35 7.57
N GLY A 53 -40.92 -24.60 7.43
CA GLY A 53 -40.18 -24.49 6.17
C GLY A 53 -38.86 -25.26 6.12
N ARG A 54 -38.60 -25.96 5.00
CA ARG A 54 -37.26 -26.48 4.65
C ARG A 54 -36.20 -25.37 4.79
N PRO A 55 -34.99 -25.68 5.28
CA PRO A 55 -33.91 -24.70 5.40
C PRO A 55 -33.64 -24.07 4.02
N LYS A 56 -33.72 -22.73 3.95
CA LYS A 56 -33.47 -22.00 2.70
C LYS A 56 -31.97 -21.70 2.63
N SER A 57 -31.33 -22.04 1.51
CA SER A 57 -29.93 -21.65 1.28
C SER A 57 -29.80 -20.13 1.32
N ALA A 58 -28.89 -19.64 2.16
CA ALA A 58 -28.68 -18.23 2.50
C ALA A 58 -27.26 -17.75 2.14
N GLY A 59 -26.50 -18.55 1.40
CA GLY A 59 -25.15 -18.22 0.95
C GLY A 59 -24.10 -19.21 1.46
N TRP A 60 -22.85 -18.74 1.55
CA TRP A 60 -21.69 -19.50 1.97
C TRP A 60 -20.95 -18.73 3.06
N VAL A 61 -20.37 -19.45 4.02
CA VAL A 61 -19.51 -18.89 5.07
C VAL A 61 -18.15 -19.58 5.00
N GLU A 62 -17.08 -18.79 4.99
CA GLU A 62 -15.73 -19.30 5.18
C GLU A 62 -15.43 -19.38 6.68
N VAL A 63 -15.03 -20.56 7.13
CA VAL A 63 -14.58 -20.82 8.50
C VAL A 63 -13.09 -21.11 8.43
N SER A 64 -12.30 -20.46 9.29
CA SER A 64 -10.89 -20.78 9.48
C SER A 64 -10.68 -21.36 10.87
N VAL A 65 -9.91 -22.44 10.95
CA VAL A 65 -9.56 -23.12 12.21
C VAL A 65 -8.05 -23.13 12.34
N GLU A 66 -7.54 -22.60 13.44
CA GLU A 66 -6.11 -22.53 13.75
C GLU A 66 -5.87 -23.16 15.12
N LEU A 67 -4.82 -23.99 15.22
CA LEU A 67 -4.37 -24.54 16.50
C LEU A 67 -3.35 -23.59 17.13
N VAL A 68 -3.65 -23.11 18.33
CA VAL A 68 -2.80 -22.18 19.09
C VAL A 68 -2.38 -22.79 20.44
N PRO A 69 -1.24 -22.39 21.01
CA PRO A 69 -0.85 -22.79 22.37
C PRO A 69 -1.89 -22.38 23.42
N ALA A 70 -2.02 -23.16 24.49
CA ALA A 70 -2.98 -22.91 25.56
C ALA A 70 -2.85 -21.51 26.17
N GLU A 71 -1.62 -21.02 26.33
CA GLU A 71 -1.34 -19.67 26.86
C GLU A 71 -1.98 -18.56 26.00
N VAL A 72 -1.97 -18.72 24.68
CA VAL A 72 -2.56 -17.77 23.72
C VAL A 72 -4.07 -17.88 23.71
N ALA A 73 -4.61 -19.09 23.82
CA ALA A 73 -6.06 -19.34 23.86
C ALA A 73 -6.71 -18.71 25.10
N GLU A 74 -6.05 -18.81 26.26
CA GLU A 74 -6.53 -18.19 27.51
C GLU A 74 -6.40 -16.66 27.49
N ALA A 75 -5.35 -16.13 26.83
CA ALA A 75 -5.17 -14.68 26.68
C ALA A 75 -6.18 -14.04 25.71
N PHE A 76 -6.56 -14.74 24.63
CA PHE A 76 -7.46 -14.25 23.60
C PHE A 76 -8.63 -15.23 23.35
N PRO A 77 -9.59 -15.34 24.30
CA PRO A 77 -10.69 -16.28 24.15
C PRO A 77 -11.61 -15.89 23.00
N ALA A 78 -11.91 -16.86 22.12
CA ALA A 78 -12.78 -16.65 20.97
C ALA A 78 -14.19 -16.20 21.41
N GLY A 79 -14.67 -15.11 20.83
CA GLY A 79 -16.02 -14.58 21.12
C GLY A 79 -16.09 -13.64 22.33
N ALA A 80 -15.03 -13.55 23.15
CA ALA A 80 -14.85 -12.39 24.00
C ALA A 80 -14.41 -11.21 23.12
N GLY A 81 -15.10 -10.07 23.22
CA GLY A 81 -14.71 -8.88 22.46
C GLY A 81 -13.26 -8.50 22.76
N ARG A 82 -12.58 -7.92 21.77
CA ARG A 82 -11.22 -7.39 21.93
C ARG A 82 -11.24 -6.13 22.79
N ALA A 83 -10.24 -5.93 23.65
CA ALA A 83 -10.14 -4.69 24.43
C ALA A 83 -9.61 -3.54 23.55
N GLU A 84 -8.67 -3.82 22.65
CA GLU A 84 -8.24 -2.88 21.60
C GLU A 84 -8.55 -3.39 20.18
N PRO A 85 -8.84 -2.49 19.21
CA PRO A 85 -9.11 -2.89 17.82
C PRO A 85 -8.00 -3.70 17.15
N ASN A 86 -6.75 -3.57 17.63
CA ASN A 86 -5.54 -4.10 17.00
C ASN A 86 -4.67 -4.91 17.97
N GLU A 87 -5.29 -5.84 18.70
CA GLU A 87 -4.61 -6.74 19.66
C GLU A 87 -3.77 -7.82 18.98
N MET A 88 -4.42 -8.72 18.23
CA MET A 88 -3.75 -9.82 17.55
C MET A 88 -4.51 -10.22 16.29
N PRO A 89 -3.83 -10.39 15.14
CA PRO A 89 -2.46 -9.93 14.84
C PRO A 89 -2.39 -8.39 14.76
N LYS A 90 -1.26 -7.81 15.17
CA LYS A 90 -1.08 -6.34 15.15
C LYS A 90 -0.81 -5.85 13.74
N LEU A 91 -1.76 -5.12 13.16
CA LEU A 91 -1.58 -4.44 11.89
C LEU A 91 -0.53 -3.34 12.03
N PRO A 92 0.42 -3.24 11.08
CA PRO A 92 1.31 -2.09 11.01
C PRO A 92 0.50 -0.82 10.72
N PRO A 93 1.02 0.36 11.07
CA PRO A 93 0.37 1.61 10.73
C PRO A 93 0.19 1.70 9.21
N PRO A 94 -0.93 2.28 8.73
CA PRO A 94 -1.22 2.35 7.31
C PRO A 94 -0.18 3.20 6.59
N THR A 95 0.54 2.60 5.65
CA THR A 95 1.50 3.29 4.77
C THR A 95 0.78 3.90 3.57
N GLY A 96 1.24 5.06 3.09
CA GLY A 96 0.72 5.68 1.86
C GLY A 96 -0.49 6.60 2.04
N ARG A 97 -0.89 6.92 3.28
CA ARG A 97 -1.89 7.95 3.53
C ARG A 97 -1.30 9.35 3.31
N VAL A 98 -2.00 10.19 2.53
CA VAL A 98 -1.61 11.59 2.32
C VAL A 98 -1.69 12.34 3.65
N ARG A 99 -0.58 12.96 4.06
CA ARG A 99 -0.54 13.90 5.18
C ARG A 99 -0.28 15.28 4.64
N TRP A 100 -1.33 16.09 4.61
CA TRP A 100 -1.23 17.50 4.23
C TRP A 100 -0.29 18.22 5.18
N SER A 101 0.66 18.95 4.61
CA SER A 101 1.62 19.75 5.35
C SER A 101 1.59 21.19 4.84
N PHE A 102 2.09 22.14 5.62
CA PHE A 102 2.25 23.52 5.14
C PHE A 102 3.41 23.67 4.15
N ASN A 103 4.19 22.61 3.91
CA ASN A 103 5.24 22.61 2.91
C ASN A 103 4.65 22.28 1.52
N PRO A 104 4.63 23.23 0.57
CA PRO A 104 4.05 23.01 -0.76
C PRO A 104 4.80 21.96 -1.58
N LEU A 105 6.12 21.80 -1.39
CA LEU A 105 6.93 20.81 -2.11
C LEU A 105 6.57 19.38 -1.69
N ARG A 106 6.29 19.18 -0.40
CA ARG A 106 5.86 17.88 0.13
C ARG A 106 4.45 17.53 -0.36
N ASN A 107 3.56 18.51 -0.44
CA ASN A 107 2.22 18.32 -1.00
C ASN A 107 2.30 17.99 -2.50
N MET A 108 3.16 18.68 -3.25
CA MET A 108 3.41 18.40 -4.66
C MET A 108 3.95 16.97 -4.87
N TYR A 109 4.85 16.50 -3.99
CA TYR A 109 5.34 15.12 -4.01
C TYR A 109 4.23 14.08 -3.81
N TYR A 110 3.26 14.35 -2.93
CA TYR A 110 2.12 13.45 -2.73
C TYR A 110 1.14 13.42 -3.91
N ILE A 111 0.92 14.56 -4.58
CA ILE A 111 -0.04 14.67 -5.69
C ILE A 111 0.56 14.15 -7.00
N LEU A 112 1.80 14.54 -7.31
CA LEU A 112 2.45 14.25 -8.60
C LEU A 112 3.31 12.97 -8.56
N GLY A 113 3.73 12.54 -7.37
CA GLY A 113 4.62 11.40 -7.19
C GLY A 113 6.09 11.71 -7.50
N PRO A 114 7.00 10.78 -7.11
CA PRO A 114 8.46 11.02 -7.15
C PRO A 114 9.01 11.30 -8.55
N LYS A 115 8.53 10.55 -9.55
CA LYS A 115 9.06 10.63 -10.93
C LYS A 115 8.78 11.99 -11.56
N LEU A 116 7.58 12.52 -11.35
CA LEU A 116 7.17 13.78 -11.95
C LEU A 116 7.76 14.98 -11.18
N CYS A 117 7.85 14.90 -9.85
CA CYS A 117 8.56 15.91 -9.06
C CYS A 117 10.04 16.01 -9.42
N ALA A 118 10.73 14.89 -9.68
CA ALA A 118 12.12 14.91 -10.13
C ALA A 118 12.27 15.62 -11.49
N LYS A 119 11.36 15.35 -12.44
CA LYS A 119 11.35 16.04 -13.75
C LYS A 119 11.15 17.54 -13.60
N PHE A 120 10.18 17.97 -12.79
CA PHE A 120 9.96 19.40 -12.53
C PHE A 120 11.15 20.06 -11.84
N GLY A 121 11.77 19.39 -10.86
CA GLY A 121 12.97 19.88 -10.20
C GLY A 121 14.14 20.07 -11.16
N CYS A 122 14.43 19.08 -12.00
CA CYS A 122 15.49 19.18 -13.01
C CYS A 122 15.20 20.27 -14.05
N ALA A 123 13.96 20.34 -14.54
CA ALA A 123 13.56 21.37 -15.51
C ALA A 123 13.71 22.77 -14.93
N ALA A 124 13.25 23.00 -13.70
CA ALA A 124 13.38 24.29 -13.01
C ALA A 124 14.86 24.67 -12.79
N CYS A 125 15.72 23.71 -12.43
CA CYS A 125 17.15 23.97 -12.27
C CYS A 125 17.80 24.43 -13.59
N LEU A 126 17.50 23.73 -14.69
CA LEU A 126 18.07 24.04 -16.01
C LEU A 126 17.58 25.39 -16.54
N THR A 127 16.30 25.72 -16.36
CA THR A 127 15.75 27.01 -16.80
C THR A 127 16.34 28.15 -16.00
N ILE A 128 16.46 28.02 -14.68
CA ILE A 128 17.08 29.04 -13.81
C ILE A 128 18.55 29.25 -14.21
N SER A 129 19.33 28.19 -14.41
CA SER A 129 20.74 28.33 -14.80
C SER A 129 20.89 29.02 -16.16
N LEU A 130 20.02 28.72 -17.12
CA LEU A 130 20.03 29.35 -18.45
C LEU A 130 19.70 30.84 -18.36
N VAL A 131 18.67 31.20 -17.58
CA VAL A 131 18.27 32.60 -17.39
C VAL A 131 19.40 33.40 -16.73
N VAL A 132 20.00 32.87 -15.67
CA VAL A 132 21.13 33.51 -14.98
C VAL A 132 22.30 33.70 -15.95
N PHE A 133 22.63 32.69 -16.75
CA PHE A 133 23.69 32.78 -17.74
C PHE A 133 23.44 33.89 -18.77
N VAL A 134 22.22 33.97 -19.33
CA VAL A 134 21.86 35.02 -20.31
C VAL A 134 21.92 36.41 -19.67
N VAL A 135 21.41 36.57 -18.45
CA VAL A 135 21.47 37.86 -17.73
C VAL A 135 22.92 38.29 -17.53
N LEU A 136 23.80 37.38 -17.13
CA LEU A 136 25.22 37.67 -16.98
C LEU A 136 25.86 38.08 -18.32
N LEU A 137 25.55 37.39 -19.42
CA LEU A 137 26.07 37.74 -20.75
C LEU A 137 25.65 39.15 -21.18
N VAL A 138 24.36 39.48 -21.05
CA VAL A 138 23.85 40.81 -21.38
C VAL A 138 24.55 41.88 -20.54
N GLN A 139 24.83 41.58 -19.27
CA GLN A 139 25.48 42.53 -18.38
C GLN A 139 26.99 42.71 -18.65
N MET A 140 27.64 41.74 -19.29
CA MET A 140 29.05 41.83 -19.71
C MET A 140 29.27 42.65 -20.99
N VAL A 141 28.27 42.74 -21.88
CA VAL A 141 28.33 43.52 -23.13
C VAL A 141 28.73 45.00 -22.90
N PRO A 142 28.07 45.78 -22.01
CA PRO A 142 28.43 47.18 -21.80
C PRO A 142 29.82 47.36 -21.19
N VAL A 143 30.27 46.41 -20.35
CA VAL A 143 31.61 46.45 -19.74
C VAL A 143 32.68 46.26 -20.81
N LEU A 144 32.52 45.28 -21.69
CA LEU A 144 33.45 45.05 -22.80
C LEU A 144 33.45 46.23 -23.79
N ALA A 145 32.28 46.77 -24.11
CA ALA A 145 32.17 47.94 -24.96
C ALA A 145 32.87 49.17 -24.35
N ALA A 146 32.68 49.43 -23.06
CA ALA A 146 33.35 50.52 -22.35
C ALA A 146 34.88 50.36 -22.37
N ASN A 147 35.39 49.15 -22.15
CA ASN A 147 36.82 48.87 -22.21
C ASN A 147 37.38 49.11 -23.63
N LEU A 148 36.69 48.64 -24.67
CA LEU A 148 37.09 48.85 -26.06
C LEU A 148 37.10 50.35 -26.44
N VAL A 149 36.08 51.10 -26.00
CA VAL A 149 36.02 52.55 -26.21
C VAL A 149 37.18 53.25 -25.49
N THR A 150 37.51 52.84 -24.27
CA THR A 150 38.62 53.40 -23.49
C THR A 150 39.96 53.17 -24.19
N GLU A 151 40.20 51.96 -24.70
CA GLU A 151 41.39 51.65 -25.49
C GLU A 151 41.48 52.47 -26.78
N LEU A 152 40.37 52.66 -27.50
CA LEU A 152 40.34 53.50 -28.71
C LEU A 152 40.61 54.98 -28.42
N LEU A 153 40.12 55.50 -27.29
CA LEU A 153 40.30 56.90 -26.92
C LEU A 153 41.70 57.18 -26.35
N LEU A 154 42.31 56.20 -25.69
CA LEU A 154 43.63 56.32 -25.08
C LEU A 154 44.75 55.68 -25.92
N ALA A 155 44.42 55.11 -27.08
CA ALA A 155 45.39 54.58 -28.02
C ALA A 155 46.38 55.71 -28.40
N PRO A 156 47.68 55.55 -28.10
CA PRO A 156 48.66 56.56 -28.46
C PRO A 156 48.68 56.69 -29.98
N CYS A 157 48.30 57.86 -30.50
CA CYS A 157 48.55 58.23 -31.89
C CYS A 157 50.07 58.25 -32.11
N GLY A 158 50.60 57.13 -32.62
CA GLY A 158 51.91 57.04 -33.25
C GLY A 158 51.79 57.27 -34.75
#